data_AF-A0A522Q7G3-F1
#
_entry.id   AF-A0A522Q7G3-F1
#
_cell.length_a   1.000
_cell.length_b   1.000
_cell.length_c   1.000
_cell.angle_alpha   90.00
_cell.angle_beta   90.00
_cell.angle_gamma   90.00
#
_symmetry.space_group_name_H-M   'P 1'
#
loop_
_entity.id
_entity.type
_entity.pdbx_description
1 polymer ?
#
loop_
_entity_poly.entity_id
_entity_poly.type
_entity_poly.pdbx_seq_one_letter_code
_entity_poly.pdbx_strand_id
1 'polypeptide(L)'
;LQHLVTGSALLMQAANLYYATMHFGVLFVFLLWLFLRHRDRYAPVRNTLALTTLACLLIQLVPVAPPRLLPGFVDTAARYGQSVYALGFDADELSAMPSVHVAWAVLVGWYAVRIGRGPWRWLGPAHALLTVLVVVATANHWWADAIVAVAVLCACAWLRHGLALALRRTRRRHDAPPAPSRERALTV
;
A
#
# COMPACT_ATOMS: atom_id res chain seq x y z
N LEU A 1 -9.06 -19.50 -8.16
CA LEU A 1 -9.94 -18.56 -7.42
C LEU A 1 -11.07 -18.04 -8.32
N GLN A 2 -10.78 -17.37 -9.44
CA GLN A 2 -11.81 -16.82 -10.35
C GLN A 2 -12.92 -17.82 -10.71
N HIS A 3 -12.59 -19.03 -11.17
CA HIS A 3 -13.60 -20.05 -11.52
C HIS A 3 -14.58 -20.40 -10.38
N LEU A 4 -14.17 -20.27 -9.11
CA LEU A 4 -15.03 -20.59 -7.96
C LEU A 4 -16.10 -19.52 -7.72
N VAL A 5 -15.89 -18.30 -8.23
CA VAL A 5 -16.70 -17.12 -7.92
C VAL A 5 -17.42 -16.54 -9.14
N THR A 6 -16.99 -16.90 -10.36
CA THR A 6 -17.63 -16.50 -11.61
C THR A 6 -19.04 -17.07 -11.82
N GLY A 7 -19.47 -18.03 -11.01
CA GLY A 7 -20.84 -18.56 -11.03
C GLY A 7 -21.90 -17.59 -10.51
N SER A 8 -21.52 -16.51 -9.81
CA SER A 8 -22.44 -15.51 -9.27
C SER A 8 -22.19 -14.13 -9.87
N ALA A 9 -23.13 -13.66 -10.68
CA ALA A 9 -23.06 -12.34 -11.30
C ALA A 9 -23.06 -11.20 -10.27
N LEU A 10 -23.82 -11.34 -9.19
CA LEU A 10 -23.86 -10.34 -8.12
C LEU A 10 -22.50 -10.22 -7.41
N LEU A 11 -21.86 -11.36 -7.11
CA LEU A 11 -20.57 -11.38 -6.45
C LEU A 11 -19.49 -10.74 -7.33
N MET A 12 -19.50 -11.01 -8.64
CA MET A 12 -18.54 -10.41 -9.58
C MET A 12 -18.77 -8.91 -9.77
N GLN A 13 -20.02 -8.46 -9.88
CA GLN A 13 -20.31 -7.04 -9.95
C GLN A 13 -19.90 -6.29 -8.68
N ALA A 14 -20.13 -6.88 -7.51
CA ALA A 14 -19.68 -6.34 -6.24
C ALA A 14 -18.15 -6.31 -6.14
N ALA A 15 -17.47 -7.36 -6.60
CA ALA A 15 -16.00 -7.41 -6.63
C ALA A 15 -15.40 -6.37 -7.59
N ASN A 16 -15.99 -6.19 -8.78
CA ASN A 16 -15.58 -5.16 -9.74
C ASN A 16 -15.77 -3.75 -9.14
N LEU A 17 -16.91 -3.48 -8.50
CA LEU A 17 -17.17 -2.20 -7.84
C LEU A 17 -16.19 -1.95 -6.68
N TYR A 18 -15.94 -2.98 -5.87
CA TYR A 18 -14.95 -2.93 -4.79
C TYR A 18 -13.57 -2.60 -5.34
N TYR A 19 -13.13 -3.33 -6.37
CA TYR A 19 -11.88 -3.11 -7.07
C TYR A 19 -11.74 -1.65 -7.52
N ALA A 20 -12.77 -1.13 -8.18
CA ALA A 20 -12.77 0.22 -8.74
C ALA A 20 -12.71 1.35 -7.68
N THR A 21 -13.24 1.14 -6.47
CA THR A 21 -13.52 2.26 -5.55
C THR A 21 -12.81 2.18 -4.21
N MET A 22 -12.68 0.98 -3.64
CA MET A 22 -12.36 0.85 -2.21
C MET A 22 -10.93 1.19 -1.87
N HIS A 23 -9.99 0.98 -2.80
CA HIS A 23 -8.57 1.28 -2.59
C HIS A 23 -8.33 2.78 -2.35
N PHE A 24 -8.99 3.66 -3.11
CA PHE A 24 -8.95 5.11 -2.85
C PHE A 24 -9.76 5.50 -1.62
N GLY A 25 -11.00 5.02 -1.51
CA GLY A 25 -11.92 5.42 -0.44
C GLY A 25 -11.39 5.06 0.95
N VAL A 26 -10.95 3.82 1.14
CA VAL A 26 -10.42 3.36 2.44
C VAL A 26 -9.09 4.04 2.76
N LEU A 27 -8.21 4.22 1.78
CA LEU A 27 -6.95 4.94 1.98
C LEU A 27 -7.18 6.40 2.40
N PHE A 28 -8.11 7.09 1.73
CA PHE A 28 -8.47 8.46 2.06
C PHE A 28 -9.00 8.58 3.50
N VAL A 29 -9.97 7.75 3.86
CA VAL A 29 -10.53 7.73 5.23
C VAL A 29 -9.44 7.43 6.25
N PHE A 30 -8.56 6.49 5.97
CA PHE A 30 -7.44 6.13 6.85
C PHE A 30 -6.45 7.28 7.04
N LEU A 31 -6.04 7.95 5.96
CA LEU A 31 -5.15 9.10 6.04
C LEU A 31 -5.80 10.29 6.75
N LEU A 32 -7.09 10.53 6.52
CA LEU A 32 -7.86 11.57 7.22
C LEU A 32 -7.93 11.27 8.73
N TRP A 33 -8.21 10.02 9.10
CA TRP A 33 -8.18 9.60 10.50
C TRP A 33 -6.81 9.83 11.15
N LEU A 34 -5.72 9.46 10.48
CA LEU A 34 -4.37 9.77 10.95
C LEU A 34 -4.13 11.27 11.10
N PHE A 35 -4.54 12.06 10.13
CA PHE A 35 -4.34 13.52 10.15
C PHE A 35 -5.07 14.20 11.31
N LEU A 36 -6.30 13.76 11.59
CA LEU A 36 -7.18 14.34 12.61
C LEU A 36 -6.88 13.82 14.03
N ARG A 37 -6.51 12.54 14.18
CA ARG A 37 -6.39 11.90 15.50
C ARG A 37 -4.98 11.45 15.87
N HIS A 38 -4.09 11.28 14.90
CA HIS A 38 -2.74 10.71 15.10
C HIS A 38 -1.69 11.47 14.30
N ARG A 39 -1.68 12.80 14.46
CA ARG A 39 -0.89 13.73 13.64
C ARG A 39 0.62 13.45 13.70
N ASP A 40 1.10 12.92 14.82
CA ASP A 40 2.49 12.46 15.02
C ASP A 40 2.85 11.25 14.13
N ARG A 41 1.84 10.43 13.77
CA ARG A 41 2.00 9.24 12.92
C ARG A 41 1.69 9.49 11.44
N TYR A 42 0.97 10.55 11.13
CA TYR A 42 0.57 10.89 9.76
C TYR A 42 1.77 10.99 8.80
N ALA A 43 2.75 11.84 9.10
CA ALA A 43 3.88 12.07 8.20
C ALA A 43 4.74 10.81 7.95
N PRO A 44 5.13 10.03 8.97
CA PRO A 44 5.83 8.77 8.75
C PRO A 44 5.07 7.78 7.86
N VAL A 45 3.77 7.61 8.08
CA VAL A 45 2.94 6.66 7.33
C VAL A 45 2.74 7.13 5.89
N ARG A 46 2.40 8.41 5.69
CA ARG A 46 2.27 9.04 4.37
C ARG A 46 3.58 8.94 3.57
N ASN A 47 4.73 9.13 4.21
CA ASN A 47 6.01 9.01 3.52
C ASN A 47 6.31 7.57 3.10
N THR A 48 5.97 6.56 3.93
CA THR A 48 6.04 5.15 3.51
C THR A 48 5.13 4.92 2.30
N LEU A 49 3.87 5.38 2.35
CA LEU A 49 2.92 5.26 1.25
C LEU A 49 3.46 5.87 -0.04
N ALA A 50 4.01 7.10 0.02
CA ALA A 50 4.55 7.79 -1.14
C ALA A 50 5.76 7.05 -1.74
N LEU A 51 6.69 6.59 -0.89
CA LEU A 51 7.86 5.82 -1.35
C LEU A 51 7.45 4.48 -1.97
N THR A 52 6.52 3.76 -1.35
CA THR A 52 6.01 2.50 -1.89
C THR A 52 5.28 2.72 -3.20
N THR A 53 4.43 3.74 -3.29
CA THR A 53 3.70 4.06 -4.53
C THR A 53 4.68 4.42 -5.65
N LEU A 54 5.66 5.27 -5.37
CA LEU A 54 6.70 5.62 -6.35
C LEU A 54 7.49 4.38 -6.80
N ALA A 55 7.91 3.52 -5.87
CA ALA A 55 8.62 2.29 -6.20
C ALA A 55 7.78 1.36 -7.08
N CYS A 56 6.50 1.18 -6.75
CA CYS A 56 5.58 0.42 -7.58
C CYS A 56 5.47 1.02 -8.98
N LEU A 57 5.25 2.34 -9.10
CA LEU A 57 5.12 3.01 -10.41
C LEU A 57 6.39 2.88 -11.25
N LEU A 58 7.57 2.96 -10.64
CA LEU A 58 8.85 2.77 -11.35
C LEU A 58 9.02 1.34 -11.85
N ILE A 59 8.60 0.33 -11.08
CA ILE A 59 8.65 -1.07 -11.52
C ILE A 59 7.66 -1.32 -12.65
N GLN A 60 6.47 -0.72 -12.56
CA GLN A 60 5.39 -0.83 -13.54
C GLN A 60 5.72 -0.19 -14.90
N LEU A 61 6.82 0.55 -15.02
CA LEU A 61 7.39 0.93 -16.33
C LEU A 61 7.81 -0.28 -17.17
N VAL A 62 8.01 -1.44 -16.53
CA VAL A 62 8.16 -2.73 -17.21
C VAL A 62 6.76 -3.37 -17.33
N PRO A 63 6.21 -3.52 -18.54
CA PRO A 63 4.86 -4.05 -18.72
C PRO A 63 4.74 -5.51 -18.25
N VAL A 64 3.70 -5.81 -17.49
CA VAL A 64 3.34 -7.13 -17.00
C VAL A 64 1.84 -7.35 -17.19
N ALA A 65 1.48 -8.28 -18.07
CA ALA A 65 0.08 -8.56 -18.38
C ALA A 65 -0.67 -9.17 -17.18
N PRO A 66 -1.85 -8.64 -16.81
CA PRO A 66 -2.73 -9.24 -15.81
C PRO A 66 -3.44 -10.49 -16.38
N PRO A 67 -3.90 -11.42 -15.52
CA PRO A 67 -4.55 -12.63 -15.99
C PRO A 67 -5.76 -12.39 -16.91
N ARG A 68 -6.55 -11.32 -16.69
CA ARG A 68 -7.76 -11.00 -17.49
C ARG A 68 -7.50 -10.82 -18.99
N LEU A 69 -6.26 -10.53 -19.40
CA LEU A 69 -5.87 -10.36 -20.81
C LEU A 69 -5.36 -11.66 -21.45
N LEU A 70 -5.32 -12.77 -20.70
CA LEU A 70 -4.79 -14.04 -21.14
C LEU A 70 -5.91 -15.07 -21.39
N PRO A 71 -5.69 -16.03 -22.30
CA PRO A 71 -6.64 -17.12 -22.50
C PRO A 71 -6.84 -17.91 -21.21
N GLY A 72 -8.09 -18.34 -20.96
CA GLY A 72 -8.47 -19.10 -19.77
C GLY A 72 -8.98 -18.25 -18.61
N PHE A 73 -8.86 -16.92 -18.68
CA PHE A 73 -9.43 -15.99 -17.72
C PHE A 73 -10.56 -15.17 -18.34
N VAL A 74 -11.42 -14.62 -17.49
CA VAL A 74 -12.52 -13.75 -17.90
C VAL A 74 -12.23 -12.34 -17.42
N ASP A 75 -12.26 -11.37 -18.33
CA ASP A 75 -12.36 -9.96 -17.96
C ASP A 75 -13.78 -9.68 -17.44
N THR A 76 -13.93 -9.77 -16.11
CA THR A 76 -15.23 -9.57 -15.46
C THR A 76 -15.68 -8.12 -15.53
N ALA A 77 -14.77 -7.16 -15.57
CA ALA A 77 -15.13 -5.75 -15.61
C ALA A 77 -15.67 -5.38 -17.00
N ALA A 78 -15.02 -5.84 -18.07
CA ALA A 78 -15.55 -5.70 -19.44
C ALA A 78 -16.89 -6.45 -19.59
N ARG A 79 -16.99 -7.69 -19.10
CA ARG A 79 -18.21 -8.51 -19.21
C ARG A 79 -19.45 -7.86 -18.61
N TYR A 80 -19.30 -7.12 -17.51
CA TYR A 80 -20.41 -6.46 -16.81
C TYR A 80 -20.51 -4.96 -17.09
N GLY A 81 -19.72 -4.40 -18.01
CA GLY A 81 -19.74 -2.97 -18.32
C GLY A 81 -19.22 -2.08 -17.18
N GLN A 82 -18.32 -2.60 -16.35
CA GLN A 82 -17.74 -1.95 -15.17
C GLN A 82 -16.23 -1.72 -15.32
N SER A 83 -15.72 -1.74 -16.55
CA SER A 83 -14.30 -1.50 -16.82
C SER A 83 -13.93 -0.07 -16.45
N VAL A 84 -12.91 0.06 -15.59
CA VAL A 84 -12.31 1.35 -15.24
C VAL A 84 -11.46 1.93 -16.37
N TYR A 85 -11.06 1.09 -17.33
CA TYR A 85 -10.23 1.45 -18.49
C TYR A 85 -11.07 2.02 -19.65
N ALA A 86 -12.38 1.77 -19.66
CA ALA A 86 -13.29 2.29 -20.68
C ALA A 86 -13.61 3.79 -20.52
N LEU A 87 -13.19 4.42 -19.41
CA LEU A 87 -13.53 5.80 -19.05
C LEU A 87 -12.55 6.86 -19.59
N GLY A 88 -11.57 6.48 -20.42
CA GLY A 88 -10.64 7.43 -21.07
C GLY A 88 -9.61 8.07 -20.13
N PHE A 89 -9.52 7.61 -18.89
CA PHE A 89 -8.31 7.76 -18.09
C PHE A 89 -7.37 6.64 -18.55
N ASP A 90 -6.24 6.98 -19.18
CA ASP A 90 -5.22 6.03 -19.66
C ASP A 90 -4.52 5.31 -18.49
N ALA A 91 -5.28 4.56 -17.69
CA ALA A 91 -4.74 3.65 -16.70
C ALA A 91 -4.07 2.49 -17.46
N ASP A 92 -2.78 2.30 -17.24
CA ASP A 92 -2.01 1.27 -17.96
C ASP A 92 -2.49 -0.13 -17.58
N GLU A 93 -3.17 -0.78 -18.51
CA GLU A 93 -3.71 -2.13 -18.34
C GLU A 93 -2.62 -3.19 -18.15
N LEU A 94 -1.38 -2.93 -18.59
CA LEU A 94 -0.21 -3.79 -18.44
C LEU A 94 0.59 -3.50 -17.17
N SER A 95 0.04 -2.71 -16.26
CA SER A 95 0.70 -2.34 -15.00
C SER A 95 0.31 -3.28 -13.86
N ALA A 96 0.36 -4.60 -14.09
CA ALA A 96 -0.11 -5.57 -13.09
C ALA A 96 0.86 -5.72 -11.89
N MET A 97 2.17 -5.69 -12.11
CA MET A 97 3.16 -5.96 -11.06
C MET A 97 4.00 -4.72 -10.73
N PRO A 98 4.16 -4.37 -9.43
CA PRO A 98 3.46 -4.87 -8.26
C PRO A 98 2.05 -4.26 -8.08
N SER A 99 1.17 -4.96 -7.38
CA SER A 99 -0.19 -4.45 -7.15
C SER A 99 -0.22 -3.29 -6.16
N VAL A 100 -0.44 -2.06 -6.66
CA VAL A 100 -0.60 -0.84 -5.83
C VAL A 100 -1.80 -0.96 -4.89
N HIS A 101 -2.91 -1.56 -5.34
CA HIS A 101 -4.09 -1.86 -4.53
C HIS A 101 -3.73 -2.64 -3.27
N VAL A 102 -2.96 -3.73 -3.43
CA VAL A 102 -2.52 -4.56 -2.31
C VAL A 102 -1.54 -3.81 -1.41
N ALA A 103 -0.57 -3.09 -1.99
CA ALA A 103 0.39 -2.31 -1.22
C ALA A 103 -0.31 -1.30 -0.28
N TRP A 104 -1.31 -0.57 -0.81
CA TRP A 104 -2.08 0.40 -0.03
C TRP A 104 -2.94 -0.27 1.02
N ALA A 105 -3.67 -1.33 0.66
CA ALA A 105 -4.56 -2.02 1.58
C ALA A 105 -3.79 -2.68 2.75
N VAL A 106 -2.63 -3.29 2.48
CA VAL A 106 -1.75 -3.86 3.51
C VAL A 106 -1.16 -2.78 4.41
N LEU A 107 -0.75 -1.62 3.85
CA LEU A 107 -0.31 -0.48 4.64
C LEU A 107 -1.41 0.00 5.60
N VAL A 108 -2.63 0.17 5.10
CA VAL A 108 -3.79 0.53 5.93
C VAL A 108 -4.00 -0.52 7.01
N GLY A 109 -4.04 -1.81 6.67
CA GLY A 109 -4.28 -2.90 7.61
C GLY A 109 -3.25 -2.97 8.72
N TRP A 110 -1.96 -2.88 8.37
CA TRP A 110 -0.87 -2.89 9.32
C TRP A 110 -0.95 -1.72 10.30
N TYR A 111 -1.08 -0.49 9.79
CA TYR A 111 -1.05 0.69 10.64
C TYR A 111 -2.36 0.91 11.40
N ALA A 112 -3.50 0.45 10.90
CA ALA A 112 -4.76 0.44 11.64
C ALA A 112 -4.61 -0.35 12.95
N VAL A 113 -4.03 -1.55 12.91
CA VAL A 113 -3.78 -2.38 14.11
C VAL A 113 -2.74 -1.75 15.05
N ARG A 114 -1.69 -1.15 14.48
CA ARG A 114 -0.58 -0.58 15.27
C ARG A 114 -0.92 0.74 15.97
N ILE A 115 -1.84 1.53 15.41
CA ILE A 115 -2.17 2.88 15.89
C ILE A 115 -3.55 2.89 16.57
N GLY A 116 -4.52 2.15 16.03
CA GLY A 116 -5.89 2.12 16.50
C GLY A 116 -6.06 1.37 17.83
N ARG A 117 -7.12 1.74 18.56
CA ARG A 117 -7.55 1.06 19.80
C ARG A 117 -8.95 0.47 19.60
N GLY A 118 -9.25 -0.63 20.30
CA GLY A 118 -10.56 -1.29 20.22
C GLY A 118 -10.74 -2.19 18.98
N PRO A 119 -11.96 -2.71 18.75
CA PRO A 119 -12.22 -3.73 17.73
C PRO A 119 -12.14 -3.19 16.29
N TRP A 120 -12.42 -1.91 16.07
CA TRP A 120 -12.42 -1.28 14.74
C TRP A 120 -11.08 -1.35 14.01
N ARG A 121 -9.96 -1.54 14.74
CA ARG A 121 -8.62 -1.70 14.14
C ARG A 121 -8.52 -2.91 13.21
N TRP A 122 -9.42 -3.89 13.35
CA TRP A 122 -9.44 -5.11 12.55
C TRP A 122 -10.09 -4.93 11.17
N LEU A 123 -10.81 -3.82 10.95
CA LEU A 123 -11.36 -3.50 9.62
C LEU A 123 -10.25 -3.32 8.58
N GLY A 124 -9.08 -2.80 8.97
CA GLY A 124 -7.95 -2.61 8.08
C GLY A 124 -7.41 -3.93 7.52
N PRO A 125 -6.97 -4.90 8.36
CA PRO A 125 -6.55 -6.22 7.89
C PRO A 125 -7.64 -6.97 7.12
N ALA A 126 -8.91 -6.86 7.52
CA ALA A 126 -10.02 -7.45 6.77
C ALA A 126 -10.13 -6.85 5.36
N HIS A 127 -10.00 -5.53 5.22
CA HIS A 127 -9.92 -4.85 3.93
C HIS A 127 -8.70 -5.29 3.10
N ALA A 128 -7.53 -5.47 3.72
CA ALA A 128 -6.33 -5.95 3.04
C ALA A 128 -6.53 -7.36 2.46
N LEU A 129 -7.05 -8.28 3.27
CA LEU A 129 -7.36 -9.65 2.83
C LEU A 129 -8.40 -9.64 1.71
N LEU A 130 -9.49 -8.89 1.89
CA LEU A 130 -10.54 -8.79 0.89
C LEU A 130 -10.02 -8.19 -0.42
N THR A 131 -9.14 -7.20 -0.36
CA THR A 131 -8.51 -6.59 -1.55
C THR A 131 -7.71 -7.63 -2.33
N VAL A 132 -6.86 -8.43 -1.66
CA VAL A 132 -6.10 -9.51 -2.32
C VAL A 132 -7.03 -10.51 -2.99
N LEU A 133 -8.08 -10.94 -2.30
CA LEU A 133 -9.05 -11.88 -2.84
C LEU A 133 -9.77 -11.30 -4.06
N VAL A 134 -10.22 -10.05 -3.99
CA VAL A 134 -10.94 -9.36 -5.07
C VAL A 134 -10.06 -9.19 -6.30
N VAL A 135 -8.82 -8.71 -6.17
CA VAL A 135 -7.95 -8.47 -7.34
C VAL A 135 -7.59 -9.76 -8.07
N VAL A 136 -7.41 -10.87 -7.33
CA VAL A 136 -7.13 -12.18 -7.93
C VAL A 136 -8.42 -12.81 -8.50
N ALA A 137 -9.54 -12.69 -7.79
CA ALA A 137 -10.85 -13.20 -8.25
C ALA A 137 -11.33 -12.54 -9.55
N THR A 138 -11.09 -11.25 -9.69
CA THR A 138 -11.41 -10.46 -10.90
C THR A 138 -10.35 -10.57 -11.99
N ALA A 139 -9.32 -11.42 -11.80
CA ALA A 139 -8.21 -11.61 -12.73
C ALA A 139 -7.43 -10.33 -13.06
N ASN A 140 -7.49 -9.31 -12.19
CA ASN A 140 -6.73 -8.08 -12.35
C ASN A 140 -5.27 -8.21 -11.90
N HIS A 141 -4.98 -9.16 -11.00
CA HIS A 141 -3.63 -9.38 -10.50
C HIS A 141 -3.37 -10.88 -10.25
N TRP A 142 -2.11 -11.27 -10.41
CA TRP A 142 -1.59 -12.55 -9.93
C TRP A 142 -1.35 -12.50 -8.42
N TRP A 143 -1.28 -13.69 -7.79
CA TRP A 143 -0.78 -13.81 -6.42
C TRP A 143 0.65 -13.25 -6.28
N ALA A 144 1.48 -13.42 -7.31
CA ALA A 144 2.83 -12.88 -7.35
C ALA A 144 2.83 -11.35 -7.21
N ASP A 145 1.94 -10.64 -7.91
CA ASP A 145 1.82 -9.17 -7.85
C ASP A 145 1.55 -8.68 -6.42
N ALA A 146 0.74 -9.45 -5.66
CA ALA A 146 0.44 -9.18 -4.25
C ALA A 146 1.66 -9.42 -3.33
N ILE A 147 2.38 -10.53 -3.55
CA ILE A 147 3.59 -10.86 -2.77
C ILE A 147 4.66 -9.81 -2.99
N VAL A 148 4.92 -9.44 -4.25
CA VAL A 148 5.91 -8.41 -4.60
C VAL A 148 5.49 -7.05 -4.05
N ALA A 149 4.21 -6.69 -4.09
CA ALA A 149 3.71 -5.46 -3.48
C ALA A 149 4.01 -5.38 -1.97
N VAL A 150 3.80 -6.48 -1.23
CA VAL A 150 4.13 -6.56 0.20
C VAL A 150 5.63 -6.47 0.43
N ALA A 151 6.45 -7.12 -0.39
CA ALA A 151 7.91 -7.04 -0.30
C ALA A 151 8.41 -5.60 -0.53
N VAL A 152 7.91 -4.91 -1.55
CA VAL A 152 8.22 -3.50 -1.85
C VAL A 152 7.79 -2.61 -0.68
N LEU A 153 6.59 -2.79 -0.15
CA LEU A 153 6.11 -2.05 1.02
C LEU A 153 7.07 -2.21 2.23
N CYS A 154 7.45 -3.44 2.55
CA CYS A 154 8.37 -3.74 3.64
C CYS A 154 9.74 -3.08 3.43
N ALA A 155 10.29 -3.16 2.21
CA ALA A 155 11.56 -2.55 1.85
C ALA A 155 11.51 -1.01 2.02
N CYS A 156 10.48 -0.35 1.51
CA CYS A 156 10.29 1.10 1.64
C CYS A 156 10.10 1.52 3.11
N ALA A 157 9.32 0.74 3.89
CA ALA A 157 9.12 1.01 5.31
C ALA A 157 10.42 0.89 6.10
N TRP A 158 11.25 -0.12 5.78
CA TRP A 158 12.56 -0.33 6.39
C TRP A 158 13.54 0.78 6.02
N LEU A 159 13.63 1.14 4.74
CA LEU A 159 14.46 2.24 4.25
C LEU A 159 14.11 3.57 4.93
N ARG A 160 12.82 3.93 4.99
CA ARG A 160 12.35 5.14 5.67
C ARG A 160 12.72 5.13 7.15
N HIS A 161 12.56 3.98 7.82
CA HIS A 161 12.90 3.85 9.23
C HIS A 161 14.42 4.01 9.45
N GLY A 162 15.25 3.37 8.62
CA GLY A 162 16.71 3.49 8.66
C GLY A 162 17.18 4.93 8.45
N LEU A 163 16.64 5.62 7.45
CA LEU A 163 16.95 7.03 7.18
C LEU A 163 16.57 7.92 8.37
N ALA A 164 15.39 7.71 8.96
CA ALA A 164 14.96 8.48 10.14
C ALA A 164 15.89 8.27 11.34
N LEU A 165 16.40 7.05 11.56
CA LEU A 165 17.37 6.77 12.61
C LEU A 165 18.73 7.43 12.33
N ALA A 166 19.21 7.37 11.08
CA ALA A 166 20.46 7.99 10.67
C ALA A 166 20.43 9.52 10.90
N LEU A 167 19.37 10.19 10.46
CA LEU A 167 19.18 11.63 10.63
C LEU A 167 19.07 12.03 12.11
N ARG A 168 18.45 11.20 12.95
CA ARG A 168 18.40 11.44 14.40
C ARG A 168 19.78 11.31 15.04
N ARG A 169 20.60 10.35 14.59
CA ARG A 169 21.97 10.15 15.09
C ARG A 169 22.89 11.31 14.70
N THR A 170 22.81 11.79 13.46
CA THR A 170 23.61 12.94 13.00
C THR A 170 23.25 14.22 13.75
N ARG A 171 21.95 14.50 13.92
CA ARG A 171 21.48 15.65 14.70
C ARG A 171 21.96 15.60 16.15
N ARG A 172 21.84 14.44 16.82
CA ARG A 172 22.36 14.27 18.19
C ARG A 172 23.87 14.47 18.32
N ARG A 173 24.65 14.10 17.30
CA ARG A 173 26.11 14.35 17.30
C ARG A 173 26.44 15.83 17.14
N HIS A 174 25.67 16.55 16.34
CA HIS A 174 25.87 18.00 16.13
C HIS A 174 25.43 18.83 17.34
N ASP A 175 24.33 18.43 17.99
CA ASP A 175 23.78 19.09 19.18
C ASP A 175 24.51 18.67 20.49
N ALA A 176 25.52 17.80 20.42
CA ALA A 176 26.28 17.38 21.60
C ALA A 176 27.16 18.54 22.11
N PRO A 177 27.10 18.89 23.40
CA PRO A 177 27.93 19.96 23.94
C PRO A 177 29.41 19.64 23.73
N PRO A 178 30.25 20.65 23.45
CA PRO A 178 31.69 20.43 23.28
C PRO A 178 32.27 19.74 24.52
N ALA A 179 33.16 18.77 24.31
CA ALA A 179 33.80 18.07 25.41
C ALA A 179 34.51 19.08 26.33
N PRO A 180 34.42 18.92 27.66
CA PRO A 180 35.10 19.84 28.58
C PRO A 180 36.60 19.86 28.28
N SER A 181 37.15 21.06 28.07
CA SER A 181 38.57 21.29 27.83
C SER A 181 39.40 20.66 28.95
N ARG A 182 40.34 19.77 28.60
CA ARG A 182 41.25 19.08 29.54
C ARG A 182 41.98 20.02 30.51
N GLU A 183 42.10 21.31 30.18
CA GLU A 183 42.71 22.33 31.04
C GLU A 183 42.01 22.56 32.39
N ARG A 184 40.70 22.32 32.52
CA ARG A 184 40.00 22.52 33.82
C ARG A 184 40.11 21.34 34.78
N ALA A 185 40.65 20.19 34.34
CA ALA A 185 40.74 18.99 35.16
C ALA A 185 42.08 18.86 35.91
N LEU A 186 43.05 19.76 35.65
CA LEU A 186 44.39 19.72 36.26
C LEU A 186 44.65 20.87 37.26
N THR A 187 43.64 21.69 37.57
CA THR A 187 43.73 22.84 38.50
C THR A 187 42.98 22.65 39.82
N VAL A 188 42.70 21.42 40.23
CA VAL A 188 42.13 21.11 41.56
C VAL A 188 43.03 20.13 42.30
#